data_AF-A0A6N7XZB1-F1
#
_entry.id   AF-A0A6N7XZB1-F1
#
_cell.length_a   1.000
_cell.length_b   1.000
_cell.length_c   1.000
_cell.angle_alpha   90.00
_cell.angle_beta   90.00
_cell.angle_gamma   90.00
#
_symmetry.space_group_name_H-M   'P 1'
#
loop_
_entity.id
_entity.type
_entity.pdbx_description
1 polymer ?
#
loop_
_entity_poly.entity_id
_entity_poly.type
_entity_poly.pdbx_seq_one_letter_code
_entity_poly.pdbx_strand_id
1 'polypeptide(L)' 'MGIDMTGYKMIYKDTVYNCLSIAIFWKENKITELDAFYLNEENRVATLRDDVNEFQFIHK' A
#
# COMPACT_ATOMS: atom_id res chain seq x y z
N MET A 1 -3.64 5.99 11.31
CA MET A 1 -4.71 6.67 10.57
C MET A 1 -4.64 6.11 9.15
N GLY A 2 -5.64 5.35 8.72
CA GLY A 2 -5.63 4.74 7.39
C GLY A 2 -6.04 5.75 6.33
N ILE A 3 -5.34 5.77 5.21
CA ILE A 3 -5.68 6.56 4.02
C ILE A 3 -6.44 5.64 3.09
N ASP A 4 -7.67 6.02 2.71
CA ASP A 4 -8.46 5.27 1.72
C ASP A 4 -7.78 5.38 0.35
N MET A 5 -7.54 4.22 -0.26
CA MET A 5 -6.89 4.07 -1.56
C MET A 5 -7.83 3.39 -2.56
N THR A 6 -9.13 3.35 -2.29
CA THR A 6 -10.14 2.83 -3.22
C THR A 6 -10.01 3.50 -4.59
N GLY A 7 -9.86 2.70 -5.64
CA GLY A 7 -9.63 3.17 -7.02
C GLY A 7 -8.16 3.31 -7.41
N TYR A 8 -7.23 3.20 -6.47
CA TYR A 8 -5.79 3.12 -6.77
C TYR A 8 -5.34 1.68 -7.01
N LYS A 9 -4.36 1.53 -7.89
CA LYS A 9 -3.54 0.32 -8.00
C LYS A 9 -2.22 0.56 -7.29
N MET A 10 -1.73 -0.44 -6.58
CA MET A 10 -0.39 -0.44 -5.99
C MET A 10 0.51 -1.35 -6.80
N ILE A 11 1.69 -0.90 -7.17
CA ILE A 11 2.76 -1.71 -7.75
C ILE A 11 3.78 -1.95 -6.64
N TYR A 12 4.12 -3.22 -6.43
CA TYR A 12 5.15 -3.65 -5.50
C TYR A 12 5.87 -4.87 -6.08
N LYS A 13 7.20 -4.79 -6.21
CA LYS A 13 8.07 -5.85 -6.78
C LYS A 13 7.49 -6.47 -8.06
N ASP A 14 7.25 -5.62 -9.06
CA ASP A 14 6.70 -5.97 -10.38
C ASP A 14 5.28 -6.58 -10.39
N THR A 15 4.59 -6.57 -9.24
CA THR A 15 3.23 -7.08 -9.11
C THR A 15 2.25 -5.95 -8.86
N VAL A 16 1.09 -6.00 -9.53
CA VAL A 16 0.02 -5.00 -9.41
C VAL A 16 -1.09 -5.52 -8.51
N TYR A 17 -1.42 -4.75 -7.48
CA TYR A 17 -2.43 -5.09 -6.48
C TYR A 17 -3.57 -4.07 -6.45
N ASN A 18 -4.76 -4.53 -6.06
CA ASN A 18 -5.90 -3.67 -5.76
C ASN A 18 -5.72 -3.11 -4.35
N CYS A 19 -5.24 -1.88 -4.24
CA CYS A 19 -5.06 -1.24 -2.93
C CYS A 19 -6.40 -0.80 -2.37
N LEU A 20 -6.63 -1.06 -1.09
CA LEU A 20 -7.82 -0.65 -0.36
C LEU A 20 -7.51 0.54 0.53
N SER A 21 -6.41 0.45 1.29
CA SER A 21 -5.96 1.53 2.15
C SER A 21 -4.48 1.37 2.46
N ILE A 22 -3.85 2.46 2.92
CA ILE A 22 -2.49 2.43 3.44
C ILE A 22 -2.44 3.05 4.84
N ALA A 23 -1.50 2.60 5.67
CA ALA A 23 -1.11 3.28 6.90
C ALA A 23 0.36 3.65 6.84
N ILE A 24 0.67 4.92 7.12
CA ILE A 24 2.01 5.47 6.98
C ILE A 24 2.68 5.55 8.36
N PHE A 25 3.92 5.07 8.47
CA PHE A 25 4.72 5.15 9.68
C PHE A 25 5.75 6.27 9.57
N TRP A 26 5.76 7.13 10.58
CA TRP A 26 6.66 8.27 10.68
C TRP A 26 7.73 7.98 11.72
N LYS A 27 8.99 8.17 11.33
CA LYS A 27 10.15 8.15 12.24
C LYS A 27 10.94 9.44 12.02
N GLU A 28 11.14 10.21 13.08
CA GLU A 28 11.94 11.45 13.05
C GLU A 28 11.50 12.43 11.93
N ASN A 29 10.17 12.62 11.78
CA ASN A 29 9.55 13.47 10.75
C ASN A 29 9.75 13.00 9.29
N LYS A 30 10.23 11.77 9.07
CA LYS A 30 10.26 11.14 7.76
C LYS A 30 9.30 9.96 7.70
N ILE A 31 8.66 9.82 6.54
CA ILE A 31 7.93 8.60 6.20
C ILE A 31 8.98 7.55 5.88
N THR A 32 8.97 6.44 6.62
CA THR A 32 9.93 5.34 6.42
C THR A 32 9.27 4.11 5.86
N GLU A 33 8.12 3.73 6.41
CA GLU A 33 7.42 2.50 6.08
C GLU A 33 5.96 2.78 5.83
N LEU A 34 5.32 1.90 5.07
CA LEU A 34 3.87 1.86 4.96
C LEU A 34 3.34 0.42 5.06
N ASP A 35 2.19 0.28 5.71
CA ASP A 35 1.35 -0.91 5.60
C ASP A 35 0.33 -0.68 4.48
N ALA A 36 0.35 -1.50 3.44
CA ALA A 36 -0.64 -1.50 2.38
C ALA A 36 -1.61 -2.67 2.54
N PHE A 37 -2.90 -2.35 2.62
CA PHE A 37 -3.99 -3.31 2.62
C PHE A 37 -4.50 -3.49 1.20
N TYR A 38 -4.55 -4.73 0.73
CA TYR A 38 -4.93 -5.06 -0.64
C TYR A 38 -5.76 -6.34 -0.70
N LEU A 39 -6.46 -6.56 -1.82
CA LEU A 39 -7.12 -7.84 -2.11
C LEU A 39 -6.14 -8.78 -2.81
N ASN A 40 -5.94 -9.97 -2.22
CA ASN A 40 -5.18 -11.04 -2.86
C ASN A 40 -6.01 -11.77 -3.92
N GLU A 41 -5.43 -12.78 -4.56
CA GLU A 41 -6.07 -13.57 -5.62
C GLU A 41 -7.32 -14.32 -5.16
N GLU A 42 -7.46 -14.58 -3.86
CA GLU A 42 -8.62 -15.21 -3.24
C GLU A 42 -9.71 -14.19 -2.82
N ASN A 43 -9.56 -12.92 -3.20
CA ASN A 43 -10.40 -11.80 -2.74
C ASN A 43 -10.43 -11.63 -1.21
N ARG A 44 -9.35 -12.01 -0.53
CA ARG A 44 -9.17 -11.79 0.91
C ARG A 44 -8.29 -10.56 1.12
N VAL A 45 -8.57 -9.84 2.21
CA VAL A 45 -7.74 -8.71 2.64
C VAL A 45 -6.41 -9.27 3.15
N ALA A 46 -5.32 -8.78 2.56
CA ALA A 46 -3.96 -9.05 2.97
C ALA A 46 -3.22 -7.74 3.22
N THR A 47 -2.08 -7.81 3.92
CA THR A 47 -1.25 -6.65 4.26
C THR A 47 0.18 -6.87 3.82
N LEU A 48 0.79 -5.85 3.21
CA LEU A 48 2.22 -5.77 2.90
C LEU A 48 2.82 -4.60 3.68
N ARG A 49 3.98 -4.82 4.31
CA ARG A 49 4.75 -3.80 5.00
C ARG A 49 6.14 -3.74 4.43
N ASP A 50 6.57 -2.57 3.98
CA ASP A 50 7.94 -2.35 3.52
C ASP A 50 8.30 -0.85 3.56
N ASP A 51 9.51 -0.54 3.13
CA ASP A 51 9.96 0.83 2.91
C ASP A 51 9.06 1.56 1.90
N VAL A 52 8.74 2.83 2.16
CA VAL A 52 7.84 3.64 1.31
C VAL A 52 8.30 3.72 -0.14
N ASN A 53 9.61 3.64 -0.40
CA ASN A 53 10.19 3.76 -1.74
C ASN A 53 9.96 2.52 -2.61
N GLU A 54 9.57 1.39 -2.02
CA GLU A 54 9.27 0.14 -2.74
C GLU A 54 7.86 0.12 -3.34
N PHE A 55 7.02 1.09 -2.98
CA PHE A 55 5.63 1.17 -3.43
C PHE A 55 5.42 2.27 -4.44
N GLN A 56 4.69 1.96 -5.50
CA GLN A 56 4.17 2.95 -6.44
C GLN A 56 2.65 2.87 -6.49
N PHE A 57 1.97 4.01 -6.52
CA PHE A 57 0.51 4.08 -6.58
C PHE A 57 0.07 4.79 -7.85
N ILE A 58 -0.85 4.17 -8.58
CA ILE A 58 -1.42 4.71 -9.82
C ILE A 58 -2.93 4.87 -9.64
N HIS A 59 -3.43 6.06 -9.94
CA HIS A 59 -4.86 6.34 -10.03
C HIS A 59 -5.33 6.21 -11.48
N LYS A 60 -6.53 5.68 -11.69
CA LYS A 60 -7.19 5.68 -13.00
C LYS A 60 -8.17 6.83 -13.13
#